data_AF-A0A5P3VQH0-F1
#
_entry.id   AF-A0A5P3VQH0-F1
#
_cell.length_a   1.000
_cell.length_b   1.000
_cell.length_c   1.000
_cell.angle_alpha   90.00
_cell.angle_beta   90.00
_cell.angle_gamma   90.00
#
_symmetry.space_group_name_H-M   'P 1'
#
loop_
_entity.id
_entity.type
_entity.pdbx_description
1 polymer ?
#
loop_
_entity_poly.entity_id
_entity_poly.type
_entity_poly.pdbx_seq_one_letter_code
_entity_poly.pdbx_strand_id
1 'polypeptide(L)'
;MTDDEDALRAVQARRANVLLGSAPFSAPIVSVTGRMARMTTISPSAFVDFKRWMASTADRDPLKVSRDRLQASIVEELANRFQLGG
;
A
#
# COMPACT_ATOMS: atom_id res chain seq x y z
N MET A 1 -31.03 -13.07 -19.12
CA MET A 1 -30.54 -12.38 -17.92
C MET A 1 -29.40 -13.24 -17.40
N THR A 2 -28.17 -12.92 -17.78
CA THR A 2 -26.96 -13.66 -17.38
C THR A 2 -26.37 -12.96 -16.17
N ASP A 3 -26.55 -13.59 -15.02
CA ASP A 3 -25.94 -13.22 -13.74
C ASP A 3 -24.42 -13.46 -13.80
N ASP A 4 -23.67 -12.51 -13.23
CA ASP A 4 -22.35 -12.71 -12.60
C ASP A 4 -21.07 -12.93 -13.44
N GLU A 5 -20.76 -12.11 -14.45
CA GLU A 5 -19.37 -12.07 -15.00
C GLU A 5 -18.40 -11.12 -14.25
N ASP A 6 -18.81 -10.39 -13.20
CA ASP A 6 -17.92 -9.46 -12.47
C ASP A 6 -18.18 -9.39 -10.94
N ALA A 7 -18.47 -10.51 -10.29
CA ALA A 7 -18.56 -10.52 -8.83
C ALA A 7 -17.18 -10.26 -8.18
N LEU A 8 -16.94 -9.04 -7.68
CA LEU A 8 -15.73 -8.68 -6.92
C LEU A 8 -15.71 -9.45 -5.59
N ARG A 9 -14.88 -10.50 -5.49
CA ARG A 9 -14.77 -11.32 -4.27
C ARG A 9 -13.51 -10.97 -3.50
N ALA A 10 -13.66 -10.69 -2.21
CA ALA A 10 -12.52 -10.48 -1.32
C ALA A 10 -11.74 -11.80 -1.15
N VAL A 11 -10.42 -11.73 -1.32
CA VAL A 11 -9.51 -12.84 -1.03
C VAL A 11 -8.60 -12.41 0.12
N GLN A 12 -8.28 -13.35 1.02
CA GLN A 12 -7.37 -13.08 2.12
C GLN A 12 -5.98 -12.70 1.60
N ALA A 13 -5.52 -11.51 1.98
CA ALA A 13 -4.17 -11.06 1.67
C ALA A 13 -3.17 -11.76 2.60
N ARG A 14 -2.37 -12.65 2.04
CA ARG A 14 -1.26 -13.30 2.77
C ARG A 14 -0.34 -12.23 3.36
N ARG A 15 0.10 -12.42 4.62
CA ARG A 15 0.92 -11.46 5.41
C ARG A 15 0.29 -10.06 5.62
N ALA A 16 -1.03 -9.90 5.49
CA ALA A 16 -1.69 -8.62 5.79
C ALA A 16 -1.46 -8.14 7.23
N ASN A 17 -1.18 -9.05 8.16
CA ASN A 17 -0.82 -8.74 9.54
C ASN A 17 0.40 -7.82 9.66
N VAL A 18 1.34 -7.84 8.70
CA VAL A 18 2.50 -6.94 8.68
C VAL A 18 2.05 -5.49 8.54
N LEU A 19 1.02 -5.24 7.73
CA LEU A 19 0.46 -3.91 7.55
C LEU A 19 -0.31 -3.47 8.80
N LEU A 20 -1.12 -4.36 9.37
CA LEU A 20 -1.98 -4.07 10.51
C LEU A 20 -1.24 -3.98 11.85
N GLY A 21 -0.10 -4.66 11.98
CA GLY A 21 0.73 -4.65 13.19
C GLY A 21 1.76 -3.53 13.24
N SER A 22 1.91 -2.76 12.15
CA SER A 22 2.84 -1.63 12.10
C SER A 22 2.26 -0.38 12.76
N ALA A 23 3.13 0.49 13.30
CA ALA A 23 2.71 1.78 13.80
C ALA A 23 2.08 2.60 12.65
N PRO A 24 0.87 3.16 12.82
CA PRO A 24 0.20 3.88 11.75
C PRO A 24 0.92 5.19 11.46
N PHE A 25 0.98 5.56 10.19
CA PHE A 25 1.47 6.85 9.73
C PHE A 25 0.35 7.88 9.77
N SER A 26 0.61 9.07 10.34
CA SER A 26 -0.37 10.15 10.43
C SER A 26 0.21 11.49 10.00
N ALA A 27 -0.39 12.11 8.99
CA ALA A 27 0.04 13.39 8.45
C ALA A 27 -1.15 14.34 8.19
N PRO A 28 -0.97 15.67 8.27
CA PRO A 28 -1.99 16.62 7.83
C PRO A 28 -2.17 16.53 6.31
N ILE A 29 -3.41 16.63 5.86
CA ILE A 29 -3.80 16.74 4.45
C ILE A 29 -4.65 17.99 4.26
N VAL A 30 -4.57 18.59 3.07
CA VAL A 30 -5.33 19.78 2.71
C VAL A 30 -6.17 19.46 1.48
N SER A 31 -7.47 19.64 1.57
CA SER A 31 -8.38 19.52 0.42
C SER A 31 -8.16 20.66 -0.57
N VAL A 32 -8.66 20.49 -1.79
CA VAL A 32 -8.65 21.55 -2.82
C VAL A 32 -9.41 22.83 -2.40
N THR A 33 -10.27 22.76 -1.38
CA THR A 33 -10.99 23.91 -0.82
C THR A 33 -10.27 24.55 0.38
N GLY A 34 -9.06 24.11 0.71
CA GLY A 34 -8.27 24.60 1.85
C GLY A 34 -8.64 23.97 3.20
N ARG A 35 -9.67 23.11 3.27
CA ARG A 35 -9.99 22.38 4.51
C ARG A 35 -8.87 21.42 4.87
N MET A 36 -8.44 21.45 6.13
CA MET A 36 -7.43 20.54 6.67
C MET A 36 -8.06 19.35 7.40
N ALA A 37 -7.42 18.20 7.29
CA ALA A 37 -7.71 17.02 8.10
C ALA A 37 -6.40 16.29 8.44
N ARG A 38 -6.42 15.35 9.39
CA ARG A 38 -5.34 14.38 9.55
C ARG A 38 -5.71 13.08 8.85
N MET A 39 -4.83 12.60 7.99
CA MET A 39 -4.94 11.27 7.38
C MET A 39 -4.09 10.30 8.18
N THR A 40 -4.72 9.24 8.68
CA THR A 40 -4.03 8.11 9.34
C THR A 40 -4.12 6.89 8.43
N THR A 41 -2.98 6.28 8.15
CA THR A 41 -2.84 5.15 7.22
C THR A 41 -1.72 4.21 7.64
N ILE A 42 -1.47 3.16 6.86
CA ILE A 42 -0.40 2.19 7.07
C ILE A 42 0.99 2.85 7.05
N SER A 43 1.95 2.28 7.79
CA SER A 43 3.34 2.74 7.76
C SER A 43 3.93 2.67 6.34
N PRO A 44 4.63 3.73 5.86
CA PRO A 44 5.38 3.70 4.62
C PRO A 44 6.39 2.55 4.56
N SER A 45 7.14 2.30 5.63
CA SER A 45 8.14 1.21 5.68
C SER A 45 7.47 -0.16 5.60
N ALA A 46 6.39 -0.38 6.36
CA ALA A 46 5.63 -1.63 6.31
C ALA A 46 5.01 -1.87 4.92
N PHE A 47 4.56 -0.81 4.24
CA PHE A 47 4.06 -0.90 2.87
C PHE A 47 5.16 -1.31 1.89
N VAL A 48 6.36 -0.70 1.98
CA VAL A 48 7.52 -1.03 1.14
C VAL A 48 7.89 -2.51 1.31
N ASP A 49 8.04 -2.97 2.54
CA ASP A 49 8.40 -4.36 2.85
C ASP A 49 7.35 -5.34 2.32
N PHE A 50 6.08 -5.03 2.53
CA PHE A 50 4.98 -5.84 2.04
C PHE A 50 4.97 -5.94 0.51
N LYS A 51 5.20 -4.82 -0.19
CA LYS A 51 5.22 -4.76 -1.65
C LYS A 51 6.41 -5.49 -2.26
N ARG A 52 7.59 -5.34 -1.66
CA ARG A 52 8.80 -6.10 -2.04
C ARG A 52 8.59 -7.59 -1.87
N TRP A 53 7.99 -8.00 -0.76
CA TRP A 53 7.65 -9.39 -0.52
C TRP A 53 6.60 -9.92 -1.52
N MET A 54 5.52 -9.19 -1.81
CA MET A 54 4.55 -9.62 -2.82
C MET A 54 5.17 -9.78 -4.21
N ALA A 55 6.16 -8.96 -4.56
CA ALA A 55 6.86 -9.05 -5.83
C ALA A 55 7.88 -10.21 -5.90
N SER A 56 8.16 -10.88 -4.78
CA SER A 56 9.05 -12.04 -4.70
C SER A 56 8.31 -13.38 -4.54
N THR A 57 7.00 -13.37 -4.29
CA THR A 57 6.21 -14.61 -4.21
C THR A 57 6.05 -15.26 -5.58
N ALA A 58 6.29 -16.56 -5.68
CA ALA A 58 6.27 -17.32 -6.93
C ALA A 58 4.91 -17.32 -7.65
N ASP A 59 3.81 -17.17 -6.91
CA ASP A 59 2.44 -17.16 -7.44
C ASP A 59 1.92 -15.75 -7.76
N ARG A 60 2.79 -14.73 -7.74
CA ARG A 60 2.39 -13.37 -8.11
C ARG A 60 2.21 -13.26 -9.62
N ASP A 61 1.06 -12.73 -10.03
CA ASP A 61 0.78 -12.33 -11.41
C ASP A 61 1.93 -11.46 -11.96
N PRO A 62 2.60 -11.88 -13.06
CA PRO A 62 3.74 -11.18 -13.65
C PRO A 62 3.47 -9.70 -13.95
N LEU A 63 2.25 -9.35 -14.37
CA LEU A 63 1.88 -7.95 -14.64
C LEU A 63 1.82 -7.12 -13.35
N LYS A 64 1.48 -7.74 -12.22
CA LYS A 64 1.41 -7.08 -10.92
C LYS A 64 2.79 -6.95 -10.25
N VAL A 65 3.74 -7.83 -10.57
CA VAL A 65 5.10 -7.82 -10.01
C VAL A 65 5.81 -6.49 -10.29
N SER A 66 5.80 -6.03 -11.55
CA SER A 66 6.46 -4.75 -11.91
C SER A 66 5.85 -3.58 -11.15
N ARG A 67 4.51 -3.54 -11.08
CA ARG A 67 3.77 -2.51 -10.32
C ARG A 67 4.10 -2.52 -8.83
N ASP A 68 4.16 -3.69 -8.20
CA ASP A 68 4.49 -3.78 -6.77
C ASP A 68 5.91 -3.27 -6.49
N ARG A 69 6.90 -3.61 -7.34
CA ARG A 69 8.26 -3.08 -7.23
C ARG A 69 8.30 -1.57 -7.39
N LEU A 70 7.63 -1.03 -8.41
CA LEU A 70 7.58 0.40 -8.65
C LEU A 70 6.93 1.15 -7.48
N GLN A 71 5.82 0.63 -6.95
CA GLN A 71 5.16 1.22 -5.79
C GLN A 71 6.06 1.22 -4.56
N ALA A 72 6.80 0.13 -4.31
CA ALA A 72 7.77 0.08 -3.21
C ALA A 72 8.87 1.12 -3.38
N SER A 73 9.48 1.21 -4.58
CA SER A 73 10.56 2.17 -4.84
C SER A 73 10.11 3.62 -4.69
N ILE A 74 8.93 3.97 -5.22
CA ILE A 74 8.38 5.34 -5.11
C ILE A 74 8.12 5.70 -3.65
N VAL A 75 7.50 4.80 -2.87
CA VAL A 75 7.19 5.09 -1.47
C VAL A 75 8.47 5.19 -0.63
N GLU A 76 9.46 4.33 -0.87
CA GLU A 76 10.76 4.42 -0.19
C GLU A 76 11.49 5.73 -0.51
N GLU A 77 11.50 6.15 -1.78
CA GLU A 77 12.12 7.42 -2.18
C GLU A 77 11.43 8.61 -1.50
N LEU A 78 10.09 8.65 -1.51
CA LEU A 78 9.33 9.70 -0.85
C LEU A 78 9.54 9.70 0.66
N ALA A 79 9.54 8.52 1.28
CA ALA A 79 9.78 8.39 2.71
C ALA A 79 11.18 8.90 3.10
N ASN A 80 12.20 8.57 2.32
CA ASN A 80 13.56 9.07 2.54
C ASN A 80 13.66 10.58 2.32
N ARG A 81 13.07 11.07 1.22
CA ARG A 81 13.10 12.50 0.87
C ARG A 81 12.45 13.38 1.94
N PHE A 82 11.34 12.92 2.52
CA PHE A 82 10.57 13.67 3.51
C PHE A 82 10.76 13.16 4.95
N GLN A 83 11.72 12.25 5.17
CA GLN A 83 12.01 11.63 6.47
C GLN A 83 10.76 11.04 7.18
N LEU A 84 9.91 10.36 6.41
CA LEU A 84 8.69 9.70 6.88
C LEU A 84 9.03 8.28 7.37
N GLY A 85 9.66 8.14 8.53
CA GLY A 85 10.11 6.81 8.98
C GLY A 85 10.74 6.72 10.37
N GLY A 86 10.32 7.57 11.32
CA GLY A 86 10.60 7.38 12.74
C GLY A 86 9.73 6.30 13.38
#